data_AF-A0A1H4EQA2-F1
#
_entry.id   AF-A0A1H4EQA2-F1
#
_cell.length_a   1.000
_cell.length_b   1.000
_cell.length_c   1.000
_cell.angle_alpha   90.00
_cell.angle_beta   90.00
_cell.angle_gamma   90.00
#
_symmetry.space_group_name_H-M   'P 1'
#
loop_
_entity.id
_entity.type
_entity.pdbx_description
1 polymer ?
#
loop_
_entity_poly.entity_id
_entity_poly.type
_entity_poly.pdbx_seq_one_letter_code
_entity_poly.pdbx_strand_id
1 'polypeptide(L)'
;MQEVGDQFAAGATLPFEIQLDDFSRRFSMRHGNLMWFLGAGASAAAGIPTAGDMIWEFKQKLFVSQRRASPEMVADLSAPGVRQHLQAHIDSSNSLPAEGAPDEYSALFEAVFPAEADRRTYLDAKLSGAKPSYGHMALASLMKSGHTRVVWTTNFDPLIADACAKVFDGTGALTSLAFGIGPAIARQAMVDGRWPIEVKLHGDFRWRRLKNTPDELRHQDKELRAVLVDSCRTSGLVVCGYSGRDDSVMDTLEEAVALPGAFPAGLFWLHRGDGEPYQRVSALLARADANGIETGLVRVQSFDEGLRDLARMVADLDMKSLDSFGKQREPRSPAPAIVGKSHWPVLRINALRVTQTPTVCRRVVCAVGGFAEARDAVELAGVDVLTTRTRSGVLAFGNDADIRKAFEPFNITEFDLATIELRRLRYDSSERGLLREAVGRALCRDRGLNRIRKRTADLLYPIAVDIPRLQPLKSLVPGLGGSVPGFPDLEWREGCAVRFEWAADALWLLLEPSPVFLNITLENKAAAADFGRRRTFNRYNQKLDALIGFWSDYIFGDGEEIYALGATTGVDASFRFGQRNAYSRRAAA
;
A
#
# COMPACT_ATOMS: atom_id res chain seq x y z
N MET A 1 8.73 -33.53 -35.71
CA MET A 1 10.03 -32.88 -35.51
C MET A 1 9.93 -31.52 -36.18
N GLN A 2 9.94 -30.45 -35.38
CA GLN A 2 9.85 -29.03 -35.76
C GLN A 2 8.71 -28.63 -36.72
N GLU A 3 7.65 -28.05 -36.16
CA GLU A 3 6.83 -26.93 -36.70
C GLU A 3 5.44 -26.91 -36.03
N VAL A 4 5.39 -26.66 -34.72
CA VAL A 4 4.19 -26.14 -34.04
C VAL A 4 4.68 -25.29 -32.87
N GLY A 5 5.23 -24.11 -33.17
CA GLY A 5 5.84 -23.27 -32.15
C GLY A 5 6.17 -21.90 -32.72
N ASP A 6 5.13 -21.14 -33.07
CA ASP A 6 5.15 -19.67 -33.07
C ASP A 6 3.79 -19.09 -33.54
N GLN A 7 2.71 -19.33 -32.79
CA GLN A 7 1.47 -18.55 -32.92
C GLN A 7 0.72 -18.48 -31.60
N PHE A 8 1.28 -17.80 -30.61
CA PHE A 8 0.46 -17.19 -29.54
C PHE A 8 0.95 -15.75 -29.33
N ALA A 9 0.36 -14.85 -30.13
CA ALA A 9 0.56 -13.42 -30.00
C ALA A 9 -0.10 -12.90 -28.71
N ALA A 10 0.56 -11.93 -28.07
CA ALA A 10 0.07 -11.18 -26.92
C ALA A 10 -1.35 -10.65 -27.18
N GLY A 11 -2.32 -11.10 -26.36
CA GLY A 11 -3.72 -10.65 -26.42
C GLY A 11 -4.79 -11.74 -26.56
N ALA A 12 -4.41 -13.02 -26.66
CA ALA A 12 -5.38 -14.11 -26.61
C ALA A 12 -5.73 -14.47 -25.15
N THR A 13 -6.98 -14.22 -24.74
CA THR A 13 -7.55 -14.75 -23.49
C THR A 13 -7.32 -16.26 -23.43
N LEU A 14 -6.79 -16.76 -22.32
CA LEU A 14 -6.62 -18.20 -22.14
C LEU A 14 -7.99 -18.89 -22.24
N PRO A 15 -8.10 -20.07 -22.87
CA PRO A 15 -9.38 -20.70 -23.17
C PRO A 15 -10.20 -21.05 -21.92
N PHE A 16 -9.55 -21.12 -20.76
CA PHE A 16 -10.12 -21.44 -19.45
C PHE A 16 -10.21 -20.20 -18.52
N GLU A 17 -10.06 -18.98 -19.04
CA GLU A 17 -10.18 -17.77 -18.23
C GLU A 17 -11.65 -17.46 -17.89
N ILE A 18 -11.94 -17.26 -16.61
CA ILE A 18 -13.28 -16.92 -16.11
C ILE A 18 -13.22 -15.62 -15.31
N GLN A 19 -14.25 -14.80 -15.48
CA GLN A 19 -14.37 -13.54 -14.73
C GLN A 19 -14.70 -13.83 -13.25
N LEU A 20 -14.22 -12.96 -12.36
CA LEU A 20 -14.39 -13.13 -10.92
C LEU A 20 -15.88 -13.13 -10.50
N ASP A 21 -16.73 -12.36 -11.18
CA ASP A 21 -18.17 -12.33 -10.92
C ASP A 21 -18.84 -13.68 -11.25
N ASP A 22 -18.42 -14.32 -12.35
CA ASP A 22 -18.88 -15.64 -12.74
C ASP A 22 -18.41 -16.71 -11.78
N PHE A 23 -17.13 -16.67 -11.41
CA PHE A 23 -16.61 -17.56 -10.38
C PHE A 23 -17.34 -17.37 -9.04
N SER A 24 -17.69 -16.13 -8.66
CA SER A 24 -18.39 -15.87 -7.41
C SER A 24 -19.79 -16.48 -7.37
N ARG A 25 -20.51 -16.50 -8.50
CA ARG A 25 -21.79 -17.22 -8.64
C ARG A 25 -21.62 -18.74 -8.60
N ARG A 26 -20.56 -19.28 -9.19
CA ARG A 26 -20.25 -20.72 -9.10
C ARG A 26 -19.89 -21.11 -7.67
N PHE A 27 -19.07 -20.30 -7.00
CA PHE A 27 -18.66 -20.49 -5.63
C PHE A 27 -19.86 -20.47 -4.67
N SER A 28 -20.79 -19.52 -4.80
CA SER A 28 -21.98 -19.45 -3.93
C SER A 28 -22.86 -20.71 -4.01
N MET A 29 -22.84 -21.43 -5.13
CA MET A 29 -23.60 -22.69 -5.30
C MET A 29 -22.81 -23.92 -4.87
N ARG A 30 -21.47 -23.86 -4.85
CA ARG A 30 -20.58 -25.03 -4.73
C ARG A 30 -19.66 -25.01 -3.51
N HIS A 31 -19.66 -23.93 -2.73
CA HIS A 31 -18.71 -23.71 -1.63
C HIS A 31 -18.56 -24.93 -0.71
N GLY A 32 -19.65 -25.64 -0.39
CA GLY A 32 -19.64 -26.81 0.50
C GLY A 32 -18.85 -28.03 -0.03
N ASN A 33 -18.58 -28.06 -1.34
CA ASN A 33 -17.82 -29.11 -2.02
C ASN A 33 -16.48 -28.59 -2.59
N LEU A 34 -16.08 -27.36 -2.23
CA LEU A 34 -14.81 -26.77 -2.63
C LEU A 34 -13.85 -26.75 -1.43
N MET A 35 -12.64 -27.26 -1.67
CA MET A 35 -11.50 -27.09 -0.77
C MET A 35 -10.66 -25.91 -1.22
N TRP A 36 -9.82 -25.39 -0.33
CA TRP A 36 -8.86 -24.35 -0.65
C TRP A 36 -7.42 -24.88 -0.64
N PHE A 37 -6.60 -24.38 -1.56
CA PHE A 37 -5.16 -24.53 -1.52
C PHE A 37 -4.49 -23.16 -1.49
N LEU A 38 -3.82 -22.83 -0.39
CA LEU A 38 -3.21 -21.52 -0.18
C LEU A 38 -1.69 -21.57 -0.24
N GLY A 39 -1.11 -20.74 -1.10
CA GLY A 39 0.33 -20.50 -1.15
C GLY A 39 0.74 -19.18 -0.50
N ALA A 40 2.03 -18.85 -0.59
CA ALA A 40 2.63 -17.70 0.08
C ALA A 40 2.00 -16.35 -0.29
N GLY A 41 1.40 -16.25 -1.48
CA GLY A 41 0.67 -15.06 -1.93
C GLY A 41 -0.58 -14.75 -1.12
N ALA A 42 -1.17 -15.72 -0.41
CA ALA A 42 -2.28 -15.49 0.50
C ALA A 42 -1.84 -14.67 1.73
N SER A 43 -0.60 -14.86 2.17
CA SER A 43 0.00 -14.18 3.33
C SER A 43 0.63 -12.83 2.99
N ALA A 44 0.70 -12.44 1.71
CA ALA A 44 1.29 -11.17 1.28
C ALA A 44 0.62 -9.95 1.91
N ALA A 45 -0.72 -9.93 1.94
CA ALA A 45 -1.49 -8.83 2.54
C ALA A 45 -1.34 -8.76 4.08
N ALA A 46 -0.87 -9.83 4.72
CA ALA A 46 -0.56 -9.86 6.14
C ALA A 46 0.82 -9.27 6.48
N GLY A 47 1.61 -8.90 5.45
CA GLY A 47 2.96 -8.36 5.57
C GLY A 47 4.07 -9.40 5.47
N ILE A 48 3.73 -10.66 5.15
CA ILE A 48 4.72 -11.72 4.94
C ILE A 48 5.18 -11.66 3.48
N PRO A 49 6.48 -11.48 3.19
CA PRO A 49 6.97 -11.43 1.82
C PRO A 49 6.74 -12.76 1.09
N THR A 50 6.39 -12.69 -0.18
CA THR A 50 6.25 -13.88 -1.03
C THR A 50 7.62 -14.47 -1.38
N ALA A 51 7.64 -15.70 -1.90
CA ALA A 51 8.87 -16.30 -2.43
C ALA A 51 9.52 -15.42 -3.51
N GLY A 52 8.70 -14.75 -4.34
CA GLY A 52 9.19 -13.79 -5.34
C GLY A 52 9.82 -12.55 -4.72
N ASP A 53 9.22 -11.99 -3.66
CA ASP A 53 9.79 -10.84 -2.94
C ASP A 53 11.12 -11.21 -2.28
N MET A 54 11.19 -12.41 -1.68
CA MET A 54 12.40 -12.94 -1.08
C MET A 54 13.51 -13.18 -2.11
N ILE A 55 13.18 -13.68 -3.32
CA ILE A 55 14.15 -13.83 -4.41
C ILE A 55 14.84 -12.50 -4.70
N TRP A 56 14.07 -11.41 -4.86
CA TRP A 56 14.64 -10.09 -5.11
C TRP A 56 15.50 -9.57 -3.94
N GLU A 57 15.08 -9.83 -2.70
CA GLU A 57 15.89 -9.53 -1.51
C GLU A 57 17.21 -10.33 -1.49
N PHE A 58 17.17 -11.60 -1.90
CA PHE A 58 18.37 -12.45 -2.00
C PHE A 58 19.32 -11.94 -3.09
N LYS A 59 18.79 -11.60 -4.27
CA LYS A 59 19.58 -10.99 -5.36
C LYS A 59 20.26 -9.69 -4.90
N GLN A 60 19.54 -8.85 -4.17
CA GLN A 60 20.07 -7.62 -3.58
C GLN A 60 21.19 -7.90 -2.58
N LYS A 61 21.00 -8.84 -1.66
CA LYS A 61 22.02 -9.23 -0.67
C LYS A 61 23.28 -9.80 -1.32
N LEU A 62 23.14 -10.66 -2.33
CA LEU A 62 24.26 -11.19 -3.11
C LEU A 62 25.00 -10.08 -3.85
N PHE A 63 24.27 -9.17 -4.49
CA PHE A 63 24.88 -8.04 -5.20
C PHE A 63 25.69 -7.16 -4.25
N VAL A 64 25.10 -6.74 -3.12
CA VAL A 64 25.76 -5.89 -2.13
C VAL A 64 27.00 -6.58 -1.55
N SER A 65 26.92 -7.87 -1.22
CA SER A 65 28.03 -8.61 -0.63
C SER A 65 29.17 -8.87 -1.63
N GLN A 66 28.84 -9.26 -2.87
CA GLN A 66 29.84 -9.63 -3.88
C GLN A 66 30.47 -8.42 -4.58
N ARG A 67 29.69 -7.35 -4.83
CA ARG A 67 30.19 -6.11 -5.47
C ARG A 67 30.69 -5.08 -4.47
N ARG A 68 30.49 -5.29 -3.16
CA ARG A 68 30.76 -4.29 -2.11
C ARG A 68 30.09 -2.95 -2.39
N ALA A 69 28.91 -2.99 -3.00
CA ALA A 69 28.13 -1.81 -3.34
C ALA A 69 27.39 -1.25 -2.11
N SER A 70 27.11 0.06 -2.10
CA SER A 70 26.27 0.63 -1.02
C SER A 70 24.85 0.07 -1.11
N PRO A 71 24.24 -0.37 0.02
CA PRO A 71 22.84 -0.81 0.06
C PRO A 71 21.85 0.24 -0.48
N GLU A 72 22.19 1.52 -0.38
CA GLU A 72 21.37 2.65 -0.83
C GLU A 72 21.18 2.68 -2.34
N MET A 73 22.18 2.23 -3.11
CA MET A 73 22.14 2.22 -4.59
C MET A 73 21.06 1.29 -5.15
N VAL A 74 20.68 0.27 -4.40
CA VAL A 74 19.73 -0.77 -4.82
C VAL A 74 18.55 -0.87 -3.84
N ALA A 75 18.32 0.16 -3.02
CA ALA A 75 17.32 0.12 -1.95
C ALA A 75 15.88 -0.04 -2.48
N ASP A 76 15.58 0.55 -3.64
CA ASP A 76 14.25 0.47 -4.24
C ASP A 76 14.11 -0.74 -5.18
N LEU A 77 13.67 -1.87 -4.61
CA LEU A 77 13.33 -3.09 -5.36
C LEU A 77 12.05 -2.96 -6.19
N SER A 78 11.34 -1.83 -6.16
CA SER A 78 10.18 -1.58 -7.04
C SER A 78 10.60 -0.96 -8.38
N ALA A 79 11.79 -0.36 -8.46
CA ALA A 79 12.29 0.26 -9.68
C ALA A 79 12.75 -0.79 -10.72
N PRO A 80 12.22 -0.77 -11.96
CA PRO A 80 12.61 -1.74 -13.00
C PRO A 80 14.11 -1.72 -13.31
N GLY A 81 14.74 -0.54 -13.32
CA GLY A 81 16.18 -0.41 -13.57
C GLY A 81 17.04 -1.07 -12.50
N VAL A 82 16.62 -0.99 -11.22
CA VAL A 82 17.31 -1.68 -10.12
C VAL A 82 17.20 -3.19 -10.29
N ARG A 83 15.99 -3.70 -10.58
CA ARG A 83 15.78 -5.13 -10.83
C ARG A 83 16.62 -5.66 -11.99
N GLN A 84 16.64 -4.93 -13.11
CA GLN A 84 17.45 -5.30 -14.27
C GLN A 84 18.94 -5.34 -13.92
N HIS A 85 19.43 -4.40 -13.12
CA HIS A 85 20.82 -4.37 -12.70
C HIS A 85 21.18 -5.54 -11.77
N LEU A 86 20.30 -5.86 -10.81
CA LEU A 86 20.45 -7.02 -9.93
C LEU A 86 20.42 -8.33 -10.74
N GLN A 87 19.50 -8.44 -11.70
CA GLN A 87 19.37 -9.63 -12.53
C GLN A 87 20.60 -9.85 -13.40
N ALA A 88 21.11 -8.81 -14.06
CA ALA A 88 22.32 -8.89 -14.88
C ALA A 88 23.54 -9.36 -14.07
N HIS A 89 23.61 -9.05 -12.78
CA HIS A 89 24.65 -9.56 -11.90
C HIS A 89 24.49 -11.05 -11.61
N ILE A 90 23.28 -11.53 -11.37
CA ILE A 90 23.00 -12.96 -11.19
C ILE A 90 23.32 -13.73 -12.48
N ASP A 91 22.88 -13.23 -13.63
CA ASP A 91 23.12 -13.85 -14.93
C ASP A 91 24.62 -13.87 -15.29
N SER A 92 25.41 -12.94 -14.75
CA SER A 92 26.88 -12.94 -14.91
C SER A 92 27.59 -14.02 -14.07
N SER A 93 26.87 -14.67 -13.15
CA SER A 93 27.38 -15.75 -12.32
C SER A 93 27.06 -17.11 -12.93
N ASN A 94 28.08 -17.85 -13.37
CA ASN A 94 27.91 -19.20 -13.94
C ASN A 94 27.34 -20.25 -12.96
N SER A 95 27.19 -19.91 -11.68
CA SER A 95 26.74 -20.83 -10.62
C SER A 95 25.35 -20.57 -10.07
N LEU A 96 24.67 -19.49 -10.50
CA LEU A 96 23.35 -19.12 -10.00
C LEU A 96 22.30 -19.31 -11.10
N PRO A 97 21.07 -19.71 -10.74
CA PRO A 97 20.01 -19.97 -11.71
C PRO A 97 19.50 -18.68 -12.36
N ALA A 98 19.02 -18.82 -13.59
CA ALA A 98 18.38 -17.75 -14.36
C ALA A 98 17.03 -17.35 -13.76
N GLU A 99 16.56 -16.15 -14.13
CA GLU A 99 15.25 -15.65 -13.69
C GLU A 99 14.12 -16.61 -14.07
N GLY A 100 13.30 -16.98 -13.08
CA GLY A 100 12.14 -17.85 -13.30
C GLY A 100 12.46 -19.34 -13.36
N ALA A 101 13.71 -19.75 -13.14
CA ALA A 101 14.04 -21.17 -12.99
C ALA A 101 13.29 -21.82 -11.80
N PRO A 102 12.91 -23.10 -11.88
CA PRO A 102 12.17 -23.78 -10.81
C PRO A 102 12.91 -23.78 -9.46
N ASP A 103 14.23 -23.91 -9.49
CA ASP A 103 15.12 -23.97 -8.33
C ASP A 103 15.64 -22.59 -7.87
N GLU A 104 15.24 -21.50 -8.55
CA GLU A 104 15.73 -20.13 -8.32
C GLU A 104 15.67 -19.72 -6.84
N TYR A 105 14.54 -19.97 -6.18
CA TYR A 105 14.36 -19.63 -4.78
C TYR A 105 15.34 -20.39 -3.87
N SER A 106 15.40 -21.71 -4.01
CA SER A 106 16.19 -22.58 -3.14
C SER A 106 17.69 -22.31 -3.30
N ALA A 107 18.16 -22.20 -4.55
CA ALA A 107 19.56 -21.93 -4.84
C ALA A 107 20.00 -20.55 -4.34
N LEU A 108 19.20 -19.50 -4.56
CA LEU A 108 19.52 -18.15 -4.05
C LEU A 108 19.48 -18.10 -2.52
N PHE A 109 18.53 -18.78 -1.89
CA PHE A 109 18.44 -18.82 -0.43
C PHE A 109 19.64 -19.50 0.20
N GLU A 110 20.13 -20.60 -0.39
CA GLU A 110 21.35 -21.29 0.03
C GLU A 110 22.62 -20.49 -0.27
N ALA A 111 22.65 -19.76 -1.38
CA ALA A 111 23.78 -18.89 -1.71
C ALA A 111 23.91 -17.72 -0.72
N VAL A 112 22.80 -17.13 -0.26
CA VAL A 112 22.81 -16.05 0.74
C VAL A 112 23.07 -16.59 2.14
N PHE A 113 22.46 -17.72 2.50
CA PHE A 113 22.54 -18.33 3.82
C PHE A 113 22.86 -19.83 3.73
N PRO A 114 24.16 -20.20 3.69
CA PRO A 114 24.55 -21.61 3.57
C PRO A 114 24.09 -22.47 4.75
N ALA A 115 24.12 -21.91 5.96
CA ALA A 115 23.69 -22.61 7.16
C ALA A 115 22.15 -22.67 7.28
N GLU A 116 21.61 -23.86 7.55
CA GLU A 116 20.18 -24.06 7.79
C GLU A 116 19.66 -23.20 8.97
N ALA A 117 20.49 -22.99 10.00
CA ALA A 117 20.14 -22.17 11.17
C ALA A 117 19.93 -20.68 10.82
N ASP A 118 20.67 -20.15 9.84
CA ASP A 118 20.52 -18.75 9.41
C ASP A 118 19.29 -18.58 8.54
N ARG A 119 19.03 -19.54 7.63
CA ARG A 119 17.78 -19.64 6.87
C ARG A 119 16.58 -19.68 7.81
N ARG A 120 16.69 -20.44 8.90
CA ARG A 120 15.70 -20.52 9.96
C ARG A 120 15.46 -19.14 10.59
N THR A 121 16.52 -18.53 11.10
CA THR A 121 16.45 -17.22 11.78
C THR A 121 15.87 -16.14 10.87
N TYR A 122 16.22 -16.15 9.59
CA TYR A 122 15.68 -15.24 8.58
C TYR A 122 14.17 -15.41 8.41
N LEU A 123 13.69 -16.65 8.24
CA LEU A 123 12.25 -16.91 8.10
C LEU A 123 11.48 -16.54 9.37
N ASP A 124 11.99 -16.89 10.56
CA ASP A 124 11.39 -16.48 11.84
C ASP A 124 11.21 -14.97 11.94
N ALA A 125 12.24 -14.20 11.55
CA ALA A 125 12.18 -12.75 11.57
C ALA A 125 11.12 -12.19 10.61
N LYS A 126 10.92 -12.80 9.43
CA LYS A 126 9.90 -12.37 8.45
C LYS A 126 8.48 -12.78 8.85
N LEU A 127 8.33 -13.87 9.60
CA LEU A 127 7.04 -14.36 10.11
C LEU A 127 6.61 -13.64 11.40
N SER A 128 7.57 -13.14 12.18
CA SER A 128 7.32 -12.50 13.47
C SER A 128 6.45 -11.25 13.35
N GLY A 129 5.42 -11.15 14.19
CA GLY A 129 4.53 -9.99 14.26
C GLY A 129 3.49 -9.90 13.13
N ALA A 130 3.48 -10.83 12.18
CA ALA A 130 2.43 -10.92 11.18
C ALA A 130 1.07 -11.16 11.84
N LYS A 131 0.03 -10.54 11.30
CA LYS A 131 -1.35 -10.67 11.79
C LYS A 131 -2.25 -11.08 10.62
N PRO A 132 -3.33 -11.84 10.85
CA PRO A 132 -4.27 -12.22 9.79
C PRO A 132 -4.75 -11.02 8.97
N SER A 133 -4.77 -11.15 7.65
CA SER A 133 -5.33 -10.15 6.73
C SER A 133 -6.86 -10.32 6.60
N TYR A 134 -7.52 -9.48 5.79
CA TYR A 134 -8.97 -9.61 5.58
C TYR A 134 -9.33 -10.97 4.97
N GLY A 135 -8.54 -11.46 4.00
CA GLY A 135 -8.78 -12.74 3.36
C GLY A 135 -8.73 -13.91 4.35
N HIS A 136 -7.84 -13.86 5.34
CA HIS A 136 -7.76 -14.88 6.40
C HIS A 136 -9.01 -14.85 7.29
N MET A 137 -9.49 -13.66 7.66
CA MET A 137 -10.71 -13.52 8.47
C MET A 137 -11.96 -13.96 7.69
N ALA A 138 -12.03 -13.65 6.40
CA ALA A 138 -13.11 -14.09 5.52
C ALA A 138 -13.11 -15.62 5.35
N LEU A 139 -11.94 -16.22 5.13
CA LEU A 139 -11.79 -17.67 5.06
C LEU A 139 -12.18 -18.35 6.38
N ALA A 140 -11.72 -17.82 7.53
CA ALA A 140 -12.12 -18.32 8.83
C ALA A 140 -13.65 -18.22 9.04
N SER A 141 -14.28 -17.16 8.54
CA SER A 141 -15.75 -17.02 8.61
C SER A 141 -16.46 -18.05 7.75
N LEU A 142 -15.97 -18.32 6.53
CA LEU A 142 -16.46 -19.41 5.67
C LEU A 142 -16.29 -20.78 6.32
N MET A 143 -15.19 -20.99 7.05
CA MET A 143 -14.96 -22.20 7.82
C MET A 143 -15.94 -22.33 8.99
N LYS A 144 -16.19 -21.24 9.74
CA LYS A 144 -17.14 -21.21 10.88
C LYS A 144 -18.55 -21.60 10.45
N SER A 145 -19.01 -21.09 9.30
CA SER A 145 -20.35 -21.33 8.78
C SER A 145 -20.46 -22.59 7.92
N GLY A 146 -19.40 -23.40 7.83
CA GLY A 146 -19.41 -24.69 7.12
C GLY A 146 -19.39 -24.59 5.59
N HIS A 147 -19.11 -23.41 5.04
CA HIS A 147 -18.93 -23.20 3.60
C HIS A 147 -17.52 -23.57 3.11
N THR A 148 -16.59 -23.82 4.01
CA THR A 148 -15.26 -24.35 3.67
C THR A 148 -14.84 -25.37 4.71
N ARG A 149 -14.68 -26.62 4.25
CA ARG A 149 -14.38 -27.76 5.14
C ARG A 149 -12.88 -28.01 5.29
N VAL A 150 -12.12 -27.87 4.20
CA VAL A 150 -10.69 -28.20 4.16
C VAL A 150 -9.90 -27.07 3.52
N VAL A 151 -8.81 -26.69 4.18
CA VAL A 151 -7.80 -25.77 3.67
C VAL A 151 -6.45 -26.47 3.69
N TRP A 152 -5.87 -26.63 2.50
CA TRP A 152 -4.49 -27.06 2.29
C TRP A 152 -3.59 -25.83 2.18
N THR A 153 -2.38 -25.90 2.71
CA THR A 153 -1.41 -24.81 2.52
C THR A 153 0.03 -25.29 2.54
N THR A 154 0.87 -24.58 1.78
CA THR A 154 2.34 -24.69 1.86
C THR A 154 2.94 -23.64 2.79
N ASN A 155 2.13 -22.76 3.38
CA ASN A 155 2.58 -21.70 4.25
C ASN A 155 2.93 -22.21 5.64
N PHE A 156 4.05 -21.71 6.18
CA PHE A 156 4.50 -22.02 7.52
C PHE A 156 3.82 -21.15 8.59
N ASP A 157 3.27 -20.00 8.19
CA ASP A 157 2.72 -19.01 9.10
C ASP A 157 1.45 -19.49 9.83
N PRO A 158 1.16 -18.97 11.03
CA PRO A 158 -0.02 -19.37 11.80
C PRO A 158 -1.30 -18.61 11.39
N LEU A 159 -1.32 -17.86 10.28
CA LEU A 159 -2.35 -16.84 10.05
C LEU A 159 -3.76 -17.39 9.86
N ILE A 160 -3.91 -18.59 9.29
CA ILE A 160 -5.20 -19.28 9.17
C ILE A 160 -5.73 -19.66 10.55
N ALA A 161 -4.88 -20.29 11.37
CA ALA A 161 -5.21 -20.66 12.74
C ALA A 161 -5.51 -19.44 13.63
N ASP A 162 -4.72 -18.37 13.52
CA ASP A 162 -4.93 -17.11 14.24
C ASP A 162 -6.24 -16.43 13.83
N ALA A 163 -6.62 -16.50 12.56
CA ALA A 163 -7.90 -15.99 12.08
C ALA A 163 -9.07 -16.81 12.64
N CYS A 164 -8.95 -18.14 12.59
CA CYS A 164 -9.93 -19.05 13.20
C CYS A 164 -10.08 -18.78 14.69
N ALA A 165 -8.98 -18.61 15.43
CA ALA A 165 -9.00 -18.25 16.86
C ALA A 165 -9.84 -16.99 17.13
N LYS A 166 -9.70 -15.96 16.30
CA LYS A 166 -10.44 -14.71 16.44
C LYS A 166 -11.91 -14.83 16.04
N VAL A 167 -12.21 -15.62 15.01
CA VAL A 167 -13.58 -15.75 14.47
C VAL A 167 -14.40 -16.76 15.26
N PHE A 168 -13.78 -17.80 15.81
CA PHE A 168 -14.43 -18.87 16.56
C PHE A 168 -14.51 -18.58 18.07
N ASP A 169 -13.95 -17.46 18.53
CA ASP A 169 -13.75 -17.14 19.96
C ASP A 169 -12.93 -18.21 20.71
N GLY A 170 -11.98 -18.84 20.02
CA GLY A 170 -11.10 -19.90 20.54
C GLY A 170 -10.53 -20.80 19.44
N THR A 171 -9.57 -21.66 19.76
CA THR A 171 -8.96 -22.60 18.77
C THR A 171 -9.61 -23.97 18.73
N GLY A 172 -10.53 -24.28 19.66
CA GLY A 172 -11.03 -25.65 19.88
C GLY A 172 -11.85 -26.25 18.74
N ALA A 173 -12.38 -25.42 17.83
CA ALA A 173 -13.16 -25.88 16.68
C ALA A 173 -12.32 -26.17 15.43
N LEU A 174 -11.08 -25.66 15.34
CA LEU A 174 -10.21 -25.92 14.18
C LEU A 174 -9.38 -27.19 14.41
N THR A 175 -9.52 -28.17 13.51
CA THR A 175 -8.55 -29.27 13.44
C THR A 175 -7.35 -28.81 12.59
N SER A 176 -6.34 -28.21 13.23
CA SER A 176 -5.10 -27.79 12.54
C SER A 176 -4.05 -28.90 12.62
N LEU A 177 -3.59 -29.35 11.45
CA LEU A 177 -2.66 -30.47 11.31
C LEU A 177 -1.39 -30.00 10.63
N ALA A 178 -0.27 -30.15 11.34
CA ALA A 178 1.07 -29.90 10.83
C ALA A 178 1.82 -31.20 10.56
N PHE A 179 2.75 -31.14 9.61
CA PHE A 179 3.75 -32.17 9.34
C PHE A 179 4.45 -32.63 10.64
N GLY A 180 4.53 -33.96 10.85
CA GLY A 180 5.08 -34.56 12.07
C GLY A 180 4.04 -35.17 13.03
N ILE A 181 2.76 -34.77 12.96
CA ILE A 181 1.66 -35.30 13.79
C ILE A 181 0.75 -36.30 13.02
N GLY A 182 1.04 -36.53 11.74
CA GLY A 182 0.69 -37.79 11.06
C GLY A 182 -0.46 -37.67 10.04
N PRO A 183 -0.24 -38.02 8.78
CA PRO A 183 -1.28 -38.18 7.74
C PRO A 183 -2.50 -39.01 8.17
N ALA A 184 -2.31 -39.95 9.10
CA ALA A 184 -3.39 -40.75 9.69
C ALA A 184 -4.44 -39.88 10.41
N ILE A 185 -4.03 -38.83 11.13
CA ILE A 185 -4.96 -37.93 11.82
C ILE A 185 -5.74 -37.08 10.81
N ALA A 186 -5.09 -36.66 9.71
CA ALA A 186 -5.77 -35.94 8.63
C ALA A 186 -6.85 -36.81 7.99
N ARG A 187 -6.48 -38.04 7.61
CA ARG A 187 -7.42 -39.02 7.05
C ARG A 187 -8.57 -39.30 8.02
N GLN A 188 -8.27 -39.55 9.29
CA GLN A 188 -9.30 -39.84 10.29
C GLN A 188 -10.23 -38.64 10.52
N ALA A 189 -9.70 -37.42 10.65
CA ALA A 189 -10.52 -36.22 10.86
C ALA A 189 -11.46 -35.96 9.68
N MET A 190 -11.02 -36.22 8.45
CA MET A 190 -11.86 -36.15 7.25
C MET A 190 -12.96 -37.22 7.25
N VAL A 191 -12.63 -38.46 7.61
CA VAL A 191 -13.58 -39.57 7.72
C VAL A 191 -14.61 -39.32 8.82
N ASP A 192 -14.19 -38.80 9.97
CA ASP A 192 -15.06 -38.45 11.10
C ASP A 192 -15.97 -37.24 10.82
N GLY A 193 -15.72 -36.50 9.73
CA GLY A 193 -16.41 -35.25 9.43
C GLY A 193 -16.12 -34.12 10.45
N ARG A 194 -14.92 -34.10 11.05
CA ARG A 194 -14.49 -33.09 12.03
C ARG A 194 -14.03 -31.80 11.34
N TRP A 195 -14.99 -31.06 10.79
CA TRP A 195 -14.78 -29.79 10.11
C TRP A 195 -14.75 -28.60 11.08
N PRO A 196 -14.02 -27.52 10.76
CA PRO A 196 -13.11 -27.36 9.62
C PRO A 196 -11.68 -27.89 9.89
N ILE A 197 -10.96 -28.25 8.82
CA ILE A 197 -9.60 -28.81 8.87
C ILE A 197 -8.62 -27.90 8.11
N GLU A 198 -7.48 -27.61 8.73
CA GLU A 198 -6.31 -27.01 8.08
C GLU A 198 -5.20 -28.06 7.98
N VAL A 199 -4.63 -28.25 6.80
CA VAL A 199 -3.52 -29.18 6.56
C VAL A 199 -2.33 -28.46 5.94
N LYS A 200 -1.19 -28.49 6.65
CA LYS A 200 0.07 -27.87 6.20
C LYS A 200 1.01 -28.89 5.58
N LEU A 201 1.20 -28.83 4.26
CA LEU A 201 2.02 -29.80 3.51
C LEU A 201 3.50 -29.77 3.92
N HIS A 202 4.08 -28.58 4.02
CA HIS A 202 5.50 -28.41 4.37
C HIS A 202 5.78 -28.35 5.88
N GLY A 203 4.71 -28.44 6.69
CA GLY A 203 4.76 -28.45 8.15
C GLY A 203 4.68 -27.10 8.84
N ASP A 204 4.70 -27.16 10.17
CA ASP A 204 4.95 -26.00 11.02
C ASP A 204 6.44 -25.98 11.38
N PHE A 205 7.06 -24.87 11.05
CA PHE A 205 8.47 -24.58 11.24
C PHE A 205 8.95 -24.78 12.69
N ARG A 206 8.05 -24.64 13.66
CA ARG A 206 8.36 -24.84 15.09
C ARG A 206 8.61 -26.31 15.45
N TRP A 207 8.10 -27.26 14.65
CA TRP A 207 8.04 -28.68 15.04
C TRP A 207 8.96 -29.61 14.24
N ARG A 208 9.65 -29.10 13.19
CA ARG A 208 10.48 -29.87 12.25
C ARG A 208 11.57 -30.77 12.86
N ARG A 209 11.95 -30.60 14.13
CA ARG A 209 13.07 -31.34 14.75
C ARG A 209 12.74 -32.09 16.03
N LEU A 210 11.51 -32.07 16.52
CA LEU A 210 11.29 -32.60 17.86
C LEU A 210 11.33 -34.13 17.93
N LYS A 211 11.01 -34.91 16.87
CA LYS A 211 10.93 -36.39 16.97
C LYS A 211 11.20 -37.28 15.74
N ASN A 212 11.48 -36.78 14.53
CA ASN A 212 11.47 -37.62 13.31
C ASN A 212 12.80 -37.64 12.52
N THR A 213 13.12 -38.80 11.92
CA THR A 213 14.26 -39.03 11.02
C THR A 213 13.96 -38.55 9.58
N PRO A 214 14.99 -38.32 8.72
CA PRO A 214 14.77 -37.91 7.33
C PRO A 214 13.89 -38.87 6.51
N ASP A 215 13.97 -40.18 6.75
CA ASP A 215 13.15 -41.19 6.09
C ASP A 215 11.67 -41.11 6.51
N GLU A 216 11.42 -40.92 7.82
CA GLU A 216 10.07 -40.73 8.34
C GLU A 216 9.41 -39.47 7.78
N LEU A 217 10.18 -38.38 7.62
CA LEU A 217 9.68 -37.15 7.01
C LEU A 217 9.30 -37.38 5.54
N ARG A 218 10.16 -38.04 4.75
CA ARG A 218 9.83 -38.39 3.35
C ARG A 218 8.59 -39.28 3.24
N HIS A 219 8.46 -40.26 4.12
CA HIS A 219 7.30 -41.14 4.13
C HIS A 219 6.02 -40.38 4.51
N GLN A 220 6.05 -39.55 5.55
CA GLN A 220 4.90 -38.74 5.96
C GLN A 220 4.48 -37.73 4.88
N ASP A 221 5.43 -37.14 4.16
CA ASP A 221 5.16 -36.25 3.02
C ASP A 221 4.41 -36.98 1.90
N LYS A 222 4.88 -38.17 1.52
CA LYS A 222 4.20 -39.00 0.52
C LYS A 222 2.76 -39.35 0.94
N GLU A 223 2.58 -39.77 2.19
CA GLU A 223 1.26 -40.13 2.72
C GLU A 223 0.32 -38.90 2.79
N LEU A 224 0.83 -37.72 3.15
CA LEU A 224 0.02 -36.51 3.20
C LEU A 224 -0.45 -36.08 1.81
N ARG A 225 0.41 -36.22 0.80
CA ARG A 225 0.06 -35.98 -0.60
C ARG A 225 -0.97 -36.98 -1.11
N ALA A 226 -0.87 -38.25 -0.71
CA ALA A 226 -1.90 -39.23 -1.02
C ALA A 226 -3.28 -38.83 -0.43
N VAL A 227 -3.31 -38.26 0.78
CA VAL A 227 -4.55 -37.71 1.36
C VAL A 227 -5.09 -36.52 0.54
N LEU A 228 -4.21 -35.65 0.02
CA LEU A 228 -4.62 -34.57 -0.89
C LEU A 228 -5.24 -35.13 -2.17
N VAL A 229 -4.58 -36.10 -2.82
CA VAL A 229 -5.07 -36.78 -4.02
C VAL A 229 -6.44 -37.44 -3.77
N ASP A 230 -6.58 -38.15 -2.65
CA ASP A 230 -7.85 -38.77 -2.25
C ASP A 230 -8.96 -37.74 -2.04
N SER A 231 -8.62 -36.59 -1.43
CA SER A 231 -9.59 -35.51 -1.20
C SER A 231 -10.11 -34.91 -2.51
N CYS A 232 -9.25 -34.81 -3.52
CA CYS A 232 -9.63 -34.33 -4.86
C CYS A 232 -10.62 -35.26 -5.56
N ARG A 233 -10.79 -36.53 -5.14
CA ARG A 233 -11.81 -37.42 -5.72
C ARG A 233 -13.25 -37.02 -5.37
N THR A 234 -13.44 -36.29 -4.27
CA THR A 234 -14.77 -35.98 -3.72
C THR A 234 -15.08 -34.50 -3.64
N SER A 235 -14.07 -33.65 -3.85
CA SER A 235 -14.19 -32.20 -3.71
C SER A 235 -13.47 -31.49 -4.86
N GLY A 236 -14.00 -30.34 -5.27
CA GLY A 236 -13.26 -29.40 -6.12
C GLY A 236 -12.20 -28.64 -5.34
N LEU A 237 -11.37 -27.88 -6.04
CA LEU A 237 -10.23 -27.16 -5.46
C LEU A 237 -10.15 -25.73 -5.96
N VAL A 238 -10.02 -24.79 -5.02
CA VAL A 238 -9.73 -23.39 -5.27
C VAL A 238 -8.30 -23.10 -4.84
N VAL A 239 -7.41 -22.85 -5.80
CA VAL A 239 -6.01 -22.53 -5.56
C VAL A 239 -5.84 -21.01 -5.53
N CYS A 240 -5.27 -20.46 -4.45
CA CYS A 240 -5.04 -19.02 -4.33
C CYS A 240 -3.68 -18.71 -3.71
N GLY A 241 -2.98 -17.71 -4.26
CA GLY A 241 -1.68 -17.28 -3.75
C GLY A 241 -0.55 -18.30 -3.94
N TYR A 242 -0.79 -19.39 -4.67
CA TYR A 242 0.22 -20.37 -5.05
C TYR A 242 0.66 -20.15 -6.49
N SER A 243 1.98 -20.11 -6.72
CA SER A 243 2.54 -19.84 -8.05
C SER A 243 2.65 -21.07 -8.95
N GLY A 244 2.60 -22.28 -8.39
CA GLY A 244 2.84 -23.51 -9.17
C GLY A 244 4.31 -23.83 -9.43
N ARG A 245 5.23 -23.33 -8.58
CA ARG A 245 6.68 -23.56 -8.70
C ARG A 245 7.18 -24.79 -7.93
N ASP A 246 6.43 -25.27 -6.94
CA ASP A 246 6.85 -26.41 -6.12
C ASP A 246 6.52 -27.69 -6.87
N ASP A 247 7.57 -28.38 -7.35
CA ASP A 247 7.42 -29.60 -8.15
C ASP A 247 6.59 -30.65 -7.43
N SER A 248 6.82 -30.74 -6.14
CA SER A 248 6.30 -31.76 -5.27
C SER A 248 4.77 -31.63 -5.09
N VAL A 249 4.29 -30.38 -5.00
CA VAL A 249 2.85 -30.05 -5.03
C VAL A 249 2.27 -30.20 -6.42
N MET A 250 2.97 -29.73 -7.45
CA MET A 250 2.46 -29.79 -8.83
C MET A 250 2.32 -31.23 -9.33
N ASP A 251 3.28 -32.10 -9.01
CA ASP A 251 3.22 -33.55 -9.28
C ASP A 251 1.97 -34.15 -8.64
N THR A 252 1.66 -33.76 -7.39
CA THR A 252 0.48 -34.24 -6.66
C THR A 252 -0.83 -33.78 -7.31
N LEU A 253 -0.89 -32.54 -7.78
CA LEU A 253 -2.07 -32.03 -8.49
C LEU A 253 -2.23 -32.66 -9.88
N GLU A 254 -1.14 -32.91 -10.59
CA GLU A 254 -1.13 -33.61 -11.88
C GLU A 254 -1.58 -35.07 -11.72
N GLU A 255 -1.15 -35.76 -10.65
CA GLU A 255 -1.63 -37.08 -10.27
C GLU A 255 -3.14 -37.06 -10.00
N ALA A 256 -3.62 -36.09 -9.23
CA ALA A 256 -5.05 -35.96 -8.95
C ALA A 256 -5.87 -35.70 -10.23
N VAL A 257 -5.38 -34.88 -11.16
CA VAL A 257 -6.04 -34.60 -12.45
C VAL A 257 -6.11 -35.84 -13.34
N ALA A 258 -5.16 -36.77 -13.23
CA ALA A 258 -5.18 -38.02 -13.98
C ALA A 258 -6.23 -39.02 -13.48
N LEU A 259 -6.81 -38.81 -12.29
CA LEU A 259 -7.84 -39.69 -11.74
C LEU A 259 -9.21 -39.45 -12.41
N PRO A 260 -9.90 -40.51 -12.85
CA PRO A 260 -11.26 -40.37 -13.40
C PRO A 260 -12.24 -39.76 -12.40
N GLY A 261 -12.94 -38.71 -12.81
CA GLY A 261 -13.96 -38.04 -11.98
C GLY A 261 -13.42 -37.22 -10.82
N ALA A 262 -12.11 -36.91 -10.80
CA ALA A 262 -11.55 -35.96 -9.83
C ALA A 262 -12.13 -34.55 -9.99
N PHE A 263 -12.06 -33.77 -8.91
CA PHE A 263 -12.54 -32.39 -8.82
C PHE A 263 -14.00 -32.22 -9.26
N PRO A 264 -14.97 -32.95 -8.66
CA PRO A 264 -16.38 -32.90 -9.09
C PRO A 264 -17.04 -31.51 -8.98
N ALA A 265 -16.47 -30.59 -8.19
CA ALA A 265 -16.94 -29.19 -8.10
C ALA A 265 -16.11 -28.20 -8.94
N GLY A 266 -15.08 -28.68 -9.65
CA GLY A 266 -14.17 -27.91 -10.49
C GLY A 266 -12.78 -27.65 -9.88
N LEU A 267 -11.84 -27.25 -10.73
CA LEU A 267 -10.48 -26.80 -10.38
C LEU A 267 -10.29 -25.34 -10.80
N PHE A 268 -10.27 -24.45 -9.81
CA PHE A 268 -10.19 -23.01 -10.03
C PHE A 268 -8.88 -22.44 -9.51
N TRP A 269 -8.22 -21.60 -10.31
CA TRP A 269 -6.95 -20.99 -9.98
C TRP A 269 -7.08 -19.47 -9.94
N LEU A 270 -7.02 -18.91 -8.72
CA LEU A 270 -7.07 -17.47 -8.48
C LEU A 270 -5.67 -16.90 -8.73
N HIS A 271 -5.49 -16.33 -9.91
CA HIS A 271 -4.23 -15.77 -10.37
C HIS A 271 -4.17 -14.27 -10.10
N ARG A 272 -3.04 -13.83 -9.53
CA ARG A 272 -2.82 -12.42 -9.18
C ARG A 272 -2.27 -11.61 -10.34
N GLY A 273 -2.99 -10.56 -10.74
CA GLY A 273 -2.55 -9.62 -11.77
C GLY A 273 -2.78 -10.10 -13.20
N ASP A 274 -2.29 -9.29 -14.16
CA ASP A 274 -2.60 -9.45 -15.59
C ASP A 274 -1.54 -10.27 -16.35
N GLY A 275 -0.49 -10.74 -15.68
CA GLY A 275 0.55 -11.58 -16.29
C GLY A 275 0.10 -13.02 -16.51
N GLU A 276 0.80 -13.77 -17.35
CA GLU A 276 0.45 -15.19 -17.55
C GLU A 276 0.83 -16.06 -16.34
N PRO A 277 0.02 -17.07 -15.98
CA PRO A 277 0.45 -18.09 -15.03
C PRO A 277 1.64 -18.88 -15.59
N TYR A 278 2.36 -19.59 -14.71
CA TYR A 278 3.43 -20.48 -15.13
C TYR A 278 2.92 -21.51 -16.13
N GLN A 279 3.75 -21.84 -17.13
CA GLN A 279 3.40 -22.80 -18.19
C GLN A 279 2.90 -24.13 -17.61
N ARG A 280 3.47 -24.58 -16.49
CA ARG A 280 3.06 -25.80 -15.79
C ARG A 280 1.63 -25.72 -15.26
N VAL A 281 1.20 -24.56 -14.77
CA VAL A 281 -0.17 -24.30 -14.32
C VAL A 281 -1.13 -24.27 -15.51
N SER A 282 -0.77 -23.60 -16.61
CA SER A 282 -1.58 -23.60 -17.84
C SER A 282 -1.76 -25.02 -18.39
N ALA A 283 -0.69 -25.82 -18.39
CA ALA A 283 -0.73 -27.22 -18.82
C ALA A 283 -1.58 -28.09 -17.88
N LEU A 284 -1.53 -27.87 -16.57
CA LEU A 284 -2.39 -28.56 -15.60
C LEU A 284 -3.87 -28.28 -15.87
N LEU A 285 -4.25 -27.02 -16.04
CA LEU A 285 -5.64 -26.63 -16.31
C LEU A 285 -6.12 -27.18 -17.66
N ALA A 286 -5.31 -27.09 -18.71
CA ALA A 286 -5.66 -27.67 -20.01
C ALA A 286 -5.83 -29.20 -19.94
N ARG A 287 -4.98 -29.90 -19.17
CA ARG A 287 -5.08 -31.35 -18.98
C ARG A 287 -6.32 -31.73 -18.18
N ALA A 288 -6.68 -30.93 -17.18
CA ALA A 288 -7.89 -31.13 -16.39
C ALA A 288 -9.15 -30.94 -17.24
N ASP A 289 -9.20 -29.89 -18.05
CA ASP A 289 -10.30 -29.67 -19.01
C ASP A 289 -10.44 -30.83 -20.00
N ALA A 290 -9.33 -31.32 -20.56
CA ALA A 290 -9.32 -32.49 -21.44
C ALA A 290 -9.83 -33.78 -20.76
N ASN A 291 -9.70 -33.88 -19.43
CA ASN A 291 -10.23 -34.98 -18.63
C ASN A 291 -11.69 -34.75 -18.17
N GLY A 292 -12.35 -33.72 -18.69
CA GLY A 292 -13.74 -33.38 -18.38
C GLY A 292 -13.93 -32.67 -17.04
N ILE A 293 -12.85 -32.15 -16.44
CA ILE A 293 -12.91 -31.37 -15.20
C ILE A 293 -13.21 -29.92 -15.57
N GLU A 294 -14.22 -29.32 -14.94
CA GLU A 294 -14.45 -27.89 -15.10
C GLU A 294 -13.27 -27.09 -14.52
N THR A 295 -12.63 -26.28 -15.35
CA THR A 295 -11.48 -25.46 -14.94
C THR A 295 -11.76 -23.98 -15.06
N GLY A 296 -11.03 -23.17 -14.29
CA GLY A 296 -11.12 -21.72 -14.41
C GLY A 296 -9.89 -20.99 -13.88
N LEU A 297 -9.24 -20.19 -14.72
CA LEU A 297 -8.27 -19.20 -14.29
C LEU A 297 -9.02 -17.90 -13.95
N VAL A 298 -9.05 -17.54 -12.67
CA VAL A 298 -9.78 -16.36 -12.16
C VAL A 298 -8.78 -15.26 -11.87
N ARG A 299 -8.89 -14.12 -12.54
CA ARG A 299 -8.05 -12.95 -12.25
C ARG A 299 -8.48 -12.28 -10.96
N VAL A 300 -7.55 -12.14 -10.01
CA VAL A 300 -7.76 -11.41 -8.75
C VAL A 300 -6.63 -10.40 -8.52
N GLN A 301 -6.91 -9.32 -7.79
CA GLN A 301 -5.87 -8.36 -7.42
C GLN A 301 -5.05 -8.82 -6.21
N SER A 302 -5.72 -9.50 -5.28
CA SER A 302 -5.13 -10.08 -4.08
C SER A 302 -6.05 -11.15 -3.47
N PHE A 303 -5.50 -11.94 -2.56
CA PHE A 303 -6.29 -12.87 -1.74
C PHE A 303 -7.40 -12.15 -0.96
N ASP A 304 -7.09 -11.00 -0.36
CA ASP A 304 -8.06 -10.21 0.41
C ASP A 304 -9.24 -9.71 -0.45
N GLU A 305 -8.95 -9.21 -1.66
CA GLU A 305 -10.00 -8.73 -2.58
C GLU A 305 -10.85 -9.89 -3.12
N GLY A 306 -10.21 -10.97 -3.57
CA GLY A 306 -10.93 -12.15 -4.06
C GLY A 306 -11.87 -12.72 -2.99
N LEU A 307 -11.38 -12.90 -1.76
CA LEU A 307 -12.22 -13.42 -0.67
C LEU A 307 -13.31 -12.43 -0.24
N ARG A 308 -13.11 -11.13 -0.38
CA ARG A 308 -14.15 -10.13 -0.13
C ARG A 308 -15.32 -10.28 -1.10
N ASP A 309 -15.04 -10.47 -2.38
CA ASP A 309 -16.08 -10.61 -3.39
C ASP A 309 -16.82 -11.95 -3.25
N LEU A 310 -16.10 -13.03 -2.94
CA LEU A 310 -16.71 -14.33 -2.64
C LEU A 310 -17.58 -14.29 -1.38
N ALA A 311 -17.10 -13.68 -0.29
CA ALA A 311 -17.83 -13.60 0.97
C ALA A 311 -19.17 -12.86 0.82
N ARG A 312 -19.25 -11.84 -0.05
CA ARG A 312 -20.51 -11.11 -0.33
C ARG A 312 -21.59 -11.96 -0.99
N MET A 313 -21.20 -13.03 -1.68
CA MET A 313 -22.14 -13.91 -2.40
C MET A 313 -22.64 -15.08 -1.58
N VAL A 314 -22.10 -15.28 -0.38
CA VAL A 314 -22.46 -16.39 0.50
C VAL A 314 -23.42 -15.89 1.57
N ALA A 315 -24.60 -16.52 1.63
CA ALA A 315 -25.61 -16.21 2.63
C ALA A 315 -25.11 -16.54 4.05
N ASP A 316 -25.67 -15.88 5.06
CA ASP A 316 -25.43 -16.17 6.48
C ASP A 316 -24.00 -15.93 7.01
N LEU A 317 -23.15 -15.22 6.26
CA LEU A 317 -21.88 -14.69 6.77
C LEU A 317 -22.07 -13.39 7.56
N ASP A 318 -21.37 -13.25 8.69
CA ASP A 318 -21.31 -12.00 9.46
C ASP A 318 -20.40 -10.97 8.76
N MET A 319 -20.95 -10.36 7.71
CA MET A 319 -20.27 -9.30 6.95
C MET A 319 -20.00 -8.06 7.80
N LYS A 320 -20.75 -7.81 8.88
CA LYS A 320 -20.52 -6.65 9.76
C LYS A 320 -19.21 -6.78 10.51
N SER A 321 -18.94 -7.96 11.07
CA SER A 321 -17.66 -8.25 11.73
C SER A 321 -16.49 -8.17 10.74
N LEU A 322 -16.64 -8.78 9.55
CA LEU A 322 -15.62 -8.72 8.50
C LEU A 322 -15.33 -7.30 8.01
N ASP A 323 -16.36 -6.49 7.75
CA ASP A 323 -16.21 -5.10 7.33
C ASP A 323 -15.58 -4.24 8.43
N SER A 324 -15.94 -4.50 9.70
CA SER A 324 -15.33 -3.80 10.84
C SER A 324 -13.83 -4.09 10.95
N PHE A 325 -13.42 -5.34 10.69
CA PHE A 325 -12.01 -5.72 10.62
C PHE A 325 -11.31 -5.10 9.41
N GLY A 326 -11.97 -5.10 8.24
CA GLY A 326 -11.46 -4.45 7.02
C GLY A 326 -11.20 -2.95 7.20
N LYS A 327 -11.98 -2.25 8.03
CA LYS A 327 -11.74 -0.84 8.38
C LYS A 327 -10.53 -0.62 9.30
N GLN A 328 -10.09 -1.65 10.05
CA GLN A 328 -8.92 -1.56 10.93
C GLN A 328 -7.60 -1.68 10.15
N ARG A 329 -7.64 -2.24 8.94
CA ARG A 329 -6.51 -2.39 8.03
C ARG A 329 -6.93 -1.95 6.63
N GLU A 330 -6.60 -0.73 6.24
CA GLU A 330 -6.60 -0.33 4.83
C GLU A 330 -5.31 -0.86 4.18
N PRO A 331 -5.31 -1.99 3.44
CA PRO A 331 -4.11 -2.44 2.76
C PRO A 331 -3.73 -1.39 1.69
N ARG A 332 -2.47 -0.95 1.73
CA ARG A 332 -1.89 -0.08 0.71
C ARG A 332 -1.22 -0.96 -0.33
N SER A 333 -1.82 -1.12 -1.51
CA SER A 333 -1.17 -1.71 -2.67
C SER A 333 -0.63 -0.61 -3.60
N PRO A 334 0.40 -0.90 -4.42
CA PRO A 334 0.77 -0.02 -5.52
C PRO A 334 -0.44 0.19 -6.43
N ALA A 335 -0.70 1.44 -6.83
CA ALA A 335 -1.78 1.73 -7.77
C ALA A 335 -1.51 1.01 -9.10
N PRO A 336 -2.48 0.26 -9.67
CA PRO A 336 -2.30 -0.40 -10.96
C PRO A 336 -2.01 0.64 -12.06
N ALA A 337 -1.20 0.24 -13.05
CA ALA A 337 -0.93 1.09 -14.20
C ALA A 337 -2.24 1.37 -14.96
N ILE A 338 -2.46 2.63 -15.34
CA ILE A 338 -3.62 3.02 -16.17
C ILE A 338 -3.23 2.74 -17.63
N VAL A 339 -3.67 1.60 -18.17
CA VAL A 339 -3.36 1.16 -19.53
C VAL A 339 -4.66 0.98 -20.32
N GLY A 340 -4.80 1.64 -21.47
CA GLY A 340 -5.97 1.48 -22.36
C GLY A 340 -7.16 2.43 -22.07
N LYS A 341 -8.14 2.45 -22.99
CA LYS A 341 -9.31 3.36 -22.94
C LYS A 341 -10.40 2.94 -21.96
N SER A 342 -10.49 1.65 -21.63
CA SER A 342 -11.50 1.06 -20.71
C SER A 342 -11.39 1.55 -19.27
N HIS A 343 -10.28 2.16 -18.88
CA HIS A 343 -10.02 2.59 -17.50
C HIS A 343 -10.28 4.09 -17.25
N TRP A 344 -10.89 4.78 -18.21
CA TRP A 344 -11.31 6.18 -18.10
C TRP A 344 -12.82 6.29 -17.78
N PRO A 345 -13.27 7.35 -17.06
CA PRO A 345 -12.49 8.48 -16.60
C PRO A 345 -11.76 8.22 -15.27
N VAL A 346 -10.56 8.78 -15.15
CA VAL A 346 -9.80 8.85 -13.90
C VAL A 346 -9.90 10.27 -13.34
N LEU A 347 -10.14 10.38 -12.04
CA LEU A 347 -10.18 11.64 -11.31
C LEU A 347 -8.79 11.92 -10.73
N ARG A 348 -8.13 12.99 -11.19
CA ARG A 348 -6.94 13.51 -10.52
C ARG A 348 -7.36 14.28 -9.27
N ILE A 349 -6.69 14.00 -8.16
CA ILE A 349 -6.86 14.72 -6.90
C ILE A 349 -5.95 15.96 -6.91
N ASN A 350 -6.43 17.09 -6.42
CA ASN A 350 -5.72 18.36 -6.41
C ASN A 350 -4.81 18.54 -5.17
N ALA A 351 -4.16 17.47 -4.69
CA ALA A 351 -3.37 17.52 -3.47
C ALA A 351 -1.97 16.92 -3.65
N LEU A 352 -0.97 17.53 -3.01
CA LEU A 352 0.38 17.01 -2.91
C LEU A 352 0.58 16.37 -1.54
N ARG A 353 1.18 15.18 -1.51
CA ARG A 353 1.54 14.55 -0.24
C ARG A 353 2.69 15.32 0.40
N VAL A 354 2.59 15.61 1.68
CA VAL A 354 3.72 16.12 2.46
C VAL A 354 4.55 14.92 2.90
N THR A 355 5.70 14.71 2.27
CA THR A 355 6.54 13.53 2.48
C THR A 355 7.40 13.66 3.73
N GLN A 356 7.72 14.89 4.13
CA GLN A 356 8.43 15.21 5.37
C GLN A 356 7.79 16.41 6.04
N THR A 357 7.60 16.30 7.34
CA THR A 357 7.08 17.35 8.22
C THR A 357 7.99 17.48 9.43
N PRO A 358 8.07 18.65 10.07
CA PRO A 358 8.87 18.79 11.27
C PRO A 358 8.30 17.88 12.38
N THR A 359 9.18 17.16 13.06
CA THR A 359 8.83 16.19 14.11
C THR A 359 9.04 16.74 15.51
N VAL A 360 9.77 17.85 15.63
CA VAL A 360 10.10 18.51 16.89
C VAL A 360 9.90 20.02 16.75
N CYS A 361 9.58 20.68 17.86
CA CYS A 361 9.52 22.13 18.00
C CYS A 361 10.04 22.52 19.39
N ARG A 362 10.29 23.82 19.62
CA ARG A 362 10.59 24.31 20.96
C ARG A 362 9.33 24.41 21.80
N ARG A 363 9.41 23.98 23.05
CA ARG A 363 8.36 24.19 24.05
C ARG A 363 8.88 25.15 25.12
N VAL A 364 8.09 26.19 25.36
CA VAL A 364 8.36 27.21 26.37
C VAL A 364 7.21 27.22 27.36
N VAL A 365 7.50 26.99 28.64
CA VAL A 365 6.51 27.14 29.70
C VAL A 365 6.70 28.51 30.33
N CYS A 366 5.75 29.39 30.13
CA CYS A 366 5.73 30.74 30.66
C CYS A 366 4.29 31.17 30.99
N ALA A 367 4.15 32.31 31.67
CA ALA A 367 2.88 32.88 32.11
C ALA A 367 2.12 33.63 31.01
N VAL A 368 2.51 33.49 29.73
CA VAL A 368 1.73 34.03 28.61
C VAL A 368 0.39 33.28 28.52
N GLY A 369 -0.69 34.02 28.29
CA GLY A 369 -2.02 33.44 28.25
C GLY A 369 -2.31 32.78 26.91
N GLY A 370 -3.24 33.35 26.14
CA GLY A 370 -3.84 32.73 24.96
C GLY A 370 -2.95 32.72 23.70
N PHE A 371 -3.47 32.12 22.63
CA PHE A 371 -2.81 32.11 21.31
C PHE A 371 -2.53 33.53 20.77
N ALA A 372 -3.49 34.45 20.93
CA ALA A 372 -3.35 35.84 20.47
C ALA A 372 -2.20 36.54 21.22
N GLU A 373 -2.19 36.45 22.55
CA GLU A 373 -1.15 37.06 23.40
C GLU A 373 0.25 36.50 23.12
N ALA A 374 0.36 35.19 22.85
CA ALA A 374 1.63 34.58 22.47
C ALA A 374 2.16 35.12 21.13
N ARG A 375 1.27 35.40 20.17
CA ARG A 375 1.64 36.02 18.89
C ARG A 375 1.99 37.49 19.07
N ASP A 376 1.19 38.23 19.84
CA ASP A 376 1.40 39.65 20.10
C ASP A 376 2.74 39.87 20.85
N ALA A 377 3.15 38.93 21.71
CA ALA A 377 4.46 38.92 22.35
C ALA A 377 5.63 38.81 21.35
N VAL A 378 5.51 37.93 20.35
CA VAL A 378 6.50 37.79 19.27
C VAL A 378 6.56 39.05 18.41
N GLU A 379 5.40 39.61 18.06
CA GLU A 379 5.31 40.86 17.29
C GLU A 379 5.94 42.04 18.05
N LEU A 380 5.64 42.19 19.34
CA LEU A 380 6.21 43.25 20.20
C LEU A 380 7.73 43.12 20.36
N ALA A 381 8.24 41.89 20.45
CA ALA A 381 9.67 41.62 20.54
C ALA A 381 10.42 41.85 19.21
N GLY A 382 9.69 41.96 18.09
CA GLY A 382 10.24 42.18 16.75
C GLY A 382 11.16 41.05 16.29
N VAL A 383 10.82 39.81 16.65
CA VAL A 383 11.64 38.62 16.35
C VAL A 383 10.98 37.70 15.35
N ASP A 384 11.78 36.88 14.66
CA ASP A 384 11.27 35.97 13.64
C ASP A 384 10.94 34.57 14.18
N VAL A 385 9.79 34.47 14.85
CA VAL A 385 9.32 33.24 15.51
C VAL A 385 7.91 32.87 15.05
N LEU A 386 7.67 31.59 14.77
CA LEU A 386 6.33 31.05 14.61
C LEU A 386 5.89 30.40 15.90
N THR A 387 4.69 30.70 16.39
CA THR A 387 4.26 30.26 17.72
C THR A 387 2.79 29.86 17.79
N THR A 388 2.47 28.94 18.70
CA THR A 388 1.10 28.60 19.08
C THR A 388 1.01 28.23 20.56
N ARG A 389 -0.18 28.39 21.16
CA ARG A 389 -0.43 28.02 22.55
C ARG A 389 -1.07 26.62 22.64
N THR A 390 -0.53 25.79 23.52
CA THR A 390 -1.13 24.51 23.92
C THR A 390 -1.20 24.40 25.44
N ARG A 391 -1.81 23.32 25.95
CA ARG A 391 -1.87 23.05 27.40
C ARG A 391 -0.49 22.83 28.04
N SER A 392 0.48 22.29 27.29
CA SER A 392 1.82 21.98 27.82
C SER A 392 2.80 23.15 27.76
N GLY A 393 2.41 24.26 27.13
CA GLY A 393 3.31 25.40 26.91
C GLY A 393 2.98 26.15 25.62
N VAL A 394 3.86 27.08 25.28
CA VAL A 394 3.96 27.68 23.95
C VAL A 394 4.84 26.78 23.10
N LEU A 395 4.36 26.40 21.91
CA LEU A 395 5.16 25.68 20.92
C LEU A 395 5.66 26.67 19.87
N ALA A 396 6.95 26.61 19.54
CA ALA A 396 7.58 27.57 18.66
C ALA A 396 8.60 26.96 17.69
N PHE A 397 8.71 27.60 16.51
CA PHE A 397 9.82 27.46 15.57
C PHE A 397 10.55 28.80 15.48
N GLY A 398 11.87 28.77 15.39
CA GLY A 398 12.74 29.95 15.31
C GLY A 398 14.06 29.74 16.04
N ASN A 399 14.87 30.79 16.07
CA ASN A 399 16.12 30.73 16.82
C ASN A 399 15.85 30.74 18.33
N ASP A 400 16.67 30.01 19.10
CA ASP A 400 16.44 29.91 20.55
C ASP A 400 16.56 31.25 21.26
N ALA A 401 17.47 32.12 20.80
CA ALA A 401 17.63 33.47 21.35
C ALA A 401 16.39 34.35 21.10
N ASP A 402 15.80 34.24 19.90
CA ASP A 402 14.60 34.98 19.51
C ASP A 402 13.38 34.52 20.30
N ILE A 403 13.22 33.20 20.46
CA ILE A 403 12.15 32.61 21.27
C ILE A 403 12.29 33.07 22.73
N ARG A 404 13.50 33.05 23.30
CA ARG A 404 13.73 33.53 24.67
C ARG A 404 13.40 35.00 24.79
N LYS A 405 13.88 35.85 23.88
CA LYS A 405 13.58 37.28 23.87
C LYS A 405 12.08 37.58 23.84
N ALA A 406 11.30 36.81 23.08
CA ALA A 406 9.85 36.98 23.01
C ALA A 406 9.12 36.60 24.31
N PHE A 407 9.58 35.56 25.02
CA PHE A 407 8.83 34.99 26.15
C PHE A 407 9.45 35.25 27.53
N GLU A 408 10.65 35.81 27.62
CA GLU A 408 11.31 36.21 28.87
C GLU A 408 10.46 37.16 29.73
N PRO A 409 9.74 38.17 29.18
CA PRO A 409 8.84 39.03 29.97
C PRO A 409 7.70 38.27 30.67
N PHE A 410 7.43 37.04 30.25
CA PHE A 410 6.38 36.18 30.80
C PHE A 410 6.92 35.11 31.77
N ASN A 411 8.16 35.26 32.26
CA ASN A 411 8.82 34.33 33.20
C ASN A 411 8.87 32.89 32.67
N ILE A 412 9.90 32.59 31.88
CA ILE A 412 10.16 31.25 31.37
C ILE A 412 10.58 30.34 32.54
N THR A 413 9.84 29.25 32.74
CA THR A 413 10.08 28.21 33.76
C THR A 413 10.71 26.96 33.16
N GLU A 414 10.32 26.60 31.93
CA GLU A 414 10.91 25.47 31.19
C GLU A 414 11.15 25.88 29.73
N PHE A 415 12.25 25.39 29.16
CA PHE A 415 12.64 25.61 27.76
C PHE A 415 13.26 24.32 27.21
N ASP A 416 12.49 23.54 26.46
CA ASP A 416 12.92 22.23 25.96
C ASP A 416 12.37 21.91 24.56
N LEU A 417 12.56 20.67 24.12
CA LEU A 417 12.02 20.16 22.86
C LEU A 417 10.71 19.41 23.11
N ALA A 418 9.71 19.68 22.28
CA ALA A 418 8.48 18.90 22.22
C ALA A 418 8.34 18.18 20.88
N THR A 419 7.96 16.91 20.94
CA THR A 419 7.62 16.11 19.76
C THR A 419 6.24 16.49 19.24
N ILE A 420 6.12 16.65 17.92
CA ILE A 420 4.86 16.89 17.25
C ILE A 420 4.18 15.53 16.99
N GLU A 421 3.12 15.26 17.74
CA GLU A 421 2.40 13.99 17.62
C GLU A 421 1.54 13.95 16.35
N LEU A 422 1.83 13.02 15.43
CA LEU A 422 1.08 12.83 14.18
C LEU A 422 -0.43 12.67 14.39
N ARG A 423 -0.87 12.00 15.47
CA ARG A 423 -2.29 11.82 15.79
C ARG A 423 -3.05 13.14 15.96
N ARG A 424 -2.38 14.20 16.43
CA ARG A 424 -3.00 15.52 16.63
C ARG A 424 -3.19 16.29 15.34
N LEU A 425 -2.48 15.91 14.29
CA LEU A 425 -2.59 16.50 12.96
C LEU A 425 -3.85 16.04 12.21
N ARG A 426 -4.54 15.00 12.73
CA ARG A 426 -5.83 14.52 12.21
C ARG A 426 -6.97 15.52 12.37
N TYR A 427 -6.89 16.39 13.38
CA TYR A 427 -7.92 17.37 13.73
C TYR A 427 -7.36 18.79 13.62
N ASP A 428 -8.23 19.81 13.71
CA ASP A 428 -7.82 21.22 13.71
C ASP A 428 -7.21 21.64 15.06
N SER A 429 -6.04 21.05 15.35
CA SER A 429 -5.27 21.29 16.57
C SER A 429 -4.37 22.53 16.45
N SER A 430 -3.91 23.05 17.58
CA SER A 430 -2.92 24.13 17.64
C SER A 430 -1.65 23.78 16.87
N GLU A 431 -1.20 22.53 16.97
CA GLU A 431 -0.04 21.98 16.26
C GLU A 431 -0.25 22.01 14.74
N ARG A 432 -1.42 21.56 14.25
CA ARG A 432 -1.76 21.66 12.82
C ARG A 432 -1.82 23.11 12.35
N GLY A 433 -2.32 24.00 13.19
CA GLY A 433 -2.34 25.44 12.94
C GLY A 433 -0.93 26.04 12.79
N LEU A 434 -0.01 25.64 13.67
CA LEU A 434 1.40 26.05 13.61
C LEU A 434 2.07 25.53 12.32
N LEU A 435 1.86 24.26 11.96
CA LEU A 435 2.40 23.70 10.72
C LEU A 435 1.84 24.36 9.47
N ARG A 436 0.54 24.68 9.46
CA ARG A 436 -0.10 25.43 8.36
C ARG A 436 0.54 26.80 8.16
N GLU A 437 0.84 27.50 9.24
CA GLU A 437 1.52 28.80 9.17
C GLU A 437 2.97 28.66 8.71
N ALA A 438 3.67 27.63 9.18
CA ALA A 438 5.06 27.36 8.80
C ALA A 438 5.19 26.97 7.33
N VAL A 439 4.31 26.10 6.81
CA VAL A 439 4.37 25.67 5.41
C VAL A 439 4.08 26.82 4.45
N GLY A 440 3.09 27.67 4.76
CA GLY A 440 2.81 28.86 3.96
C GLY A 440 4.00 29.82 3.93
N ARG A 441 4.75 29.92 5.04
CA ARG A 441 5.92 30.79 5.15
C ARG A 441 7.11 30.23 4.37
N ALA A 442 7.34 28.92 4.48
CA ALA A 442 8.38 28.22 3.73
C ALA A 442 8.16 28.38 2.22
N LEU A 443 6.92 28.23 1.75
CA LEU A 443 6.56 28.42 0.34
C LEU A 443 6.78 29.87 -0.12
N CYS A 444 6.41 30.86 0.70
CA CYS A 444 6.67 32.26 0.39
C CYS A 444 8.16 32.56 0.22
N ARG A 445 8.98 32.11 1.19
CA ARG A 445 10.42 32.36 1.23
C ARG A 445 11.14 31.72 0.04
N ASP A 446 10.83 30.47 -0.25
CA ASP A 446 11.61 29.67 -1.18
C ASP A 446 11.11 29.76 -2.63
N ARG A 447 9.80 29.96 -2.82
CA ARG A 447 9.17 29.98 -4.15
C ARG A 447 8.85 31.39 -4.66
N GLY A 448 9.23 32.45 -3.95
CA GLY A 448 8.98 33.84 -4.40
C GLY A 448 7.49 34.19 -4.45
N LEU A 449 6.75 33.70 -3.45
CA LEU A 449 5.31 33.91 -3.30
C LEU A 449 5.03 34.84 -2.11
N ASN A 450 3.95 35.59 -2.20
CA ASN A 450 3.28 36.24 -1.08
C ASN A 450 2.05 35.43 -0.67
N ARG A 451 1.49 35.73 0.51
CA ARG A 451 0.32 35.05 1.04
C ARG A 451 -0.70 36.00 1.66
N ILE A 452 -1.99 35.66 1.51
CA ILE A 452 -3.06 36.18 2.34
C ILE A 452 -3.57 35.05 3.22
N ARG A 453 -3.38 35.17 4.53
CA ARG A 453 -3.85 34.18 5.50
C ARG A 453 -5.37 34.24 5.61
N LYS A 454 -6.04 33.09 5.46
CA LYS A 454 -7.44 32.88 5.85
C LYS A 454 -7.49 31.89 7.00
N ARG A 455 -8.68 31.73 7.59
CA ARG A 455 -8.87 30.85 8.75
C ARG A 455 -8.44 29.40 8.46
N THR A 456 -8.76 28.89 7.27
CA THR A 456 -8.56 27.47 6.91
C THR A 456 -7.66 27.25 5.70
N ALA A 457 -7.23 28.31 5.02
CA ALA A 457 -6.41 28.23 3.81
C ALA A 457 -5.50 29.45 3.71
N ASP A 458 -4.41 29.33 2.96
CA ASP A 458 -3.56 30.47 2.59
C ASP A 458 -3.72 30.72 1.09
N LEU A 459 -3.98 31.97 0.72
CA LEU A 459 -4.02 32.37 -0.68
C LEU A 459 -2.62 32.78 -1.11
N LEU A 460 -1.94 31.92 -1.86
CA LEU A 460 -0.60 32.19 -2.37
C LEU A 460 -0.67 32.91 -3.71
N TYR A 461 0.18 33.91 -3.90
CA TYR A 461 0.26 34.65 -5.16
C TYR A 461 1.69 35.11 -5.44
N PRO A 462 2.12 35.20 -6.70
CA PRO A 462 3.49 35.60 -7.02
C PRO A 462 3.82 37.03 -6.60
N ILE A 463 5.05 37.25 -6.12
CA ILE A 463 5.56 38.60 -5.75
C ILE A 463 5.61 39.54 -6.96
N ALA A 464 5.84 39.01 -8.16
CA ALA A 464 5.76 39.74 -9.42
C ALA A 464 5.26 38.83 -10.56
N VAL A 465 4.69 39.42 -11.61
CA VAL A 465 4.08 38.67 -12.74
C VAL A 465 5.06 38.36 -13.88
N ASP A 466 6.28 38.87 -13.80
CA ASP A 466 7.37 38.75 -14.77
C ASP A 466 8.44 37.72 -14.36
N ILE A 467 8.27 37.05 -13.22
CA ILE A 467 9.17 36.00 -12.75
C ILE A 467 9.32 34.90 -13.82
N PRO A 468 10.55 34.53 -14.25
CA PRO A 468 10.78 33.53 -15.30
C PRO A 468 10.10 32.18 -15.06
N ARG A 469 10.04 31.73 -13.80
CA ARG A 469 9.37 30.48 -13.40
C ARG A 469 7.85 30.48 -13.67
N LEU A 470 7.22 31.63 -13.89
CA LEU A 470 5.78 31.75 -14.20
C LEU A 470 5.48 31.67 -15.70
N GLN A 471 6.48 31.56 -16.57
CA GLN A 471 6.26 31.49 -18.02
C GLN A 471 5.30 30.37 -18.44
N PRO A 472 5.38 29.14 -17.87
CA PRO A 472 4.40 28.11 -18.16
C PRO A 472 2.97 28.47 -17.72
N LEU A 473 2.80 29.29 -16.68
CA LEU A 473 1.46 29.74 -16.27
C LEU A 473 0.88 30.77 -17.26
N LYS A 474 1.73 31.61 -17.87
CA LYS A 474 1.30 32.60 -18.88
C LYS A 474 0.68 31.94 -20.12
N SER A 475 1.10 30.74 -20.49
CA SER A 475 0.50 30.02 -21.62
C SER A 475 -0.86 29.40 -21.28
N LEU A 476 -1.16 29.20 -19.99
CA LEU A 476 -2.40 28.59 -19.52
C LEU A 476 -3.52 29.61 -19.27
N VAL A 477 -3.18 30.86 -18.93
CA VAL A 477 -4.17 31.91 -18.61
C VAL A 477 -3.91 33.20 -19.37
N PRO A 478 -4.95 33.97 -19.72
CA PRO A 478 -4.82 35.19 -20.54
C PRO A 478 -4.06 36.35 -19.84
N GLY A 479 -3.70 36.21 -18.57
CA GLY A 479 -2.92 37.19 -17.82
C GLY A 479 -2.62 36.71 -16.39
N LEU A 480 -1.58 37.26 -15.76
CA LEU A 480 -1.16 36.84 -14.42
C LEU A 480 -1.48 37.84 -13.31
N GLY A 481 -1.92 39.05 -13.65
CA GLY A 481 -2.36 40.04 -12.68
C GLY A 481 -2.67 41.39 -13.32
N GLY A 482 -3.19 42.31 -12.52
CA GLY A 482 -3.53 43.68 -12.91
C GLY A 482 -4.63 44.25 -11.99
N SER A 483 -5.21 45.39 -12.37
CA SER A 483 -6.38 45.94 -11.68
C SER A 483 -7.69 45.38 -12.25
N VAL A 484 -8.72 45.29 -11.41
CA VAL A 484 -10.07 44.91 -11.83
C VAL A 484 -10.71 46.10 -12.59
N PRO A 485 -11.32 45.89 -13.77
CA PRO A 485 -11.93 46.98 -14.53
C PRO A 485 -12.94 47.79 -13.72
N GLY A 486 -12.80 49.11 -13.72
CA GLY A 486 -13.63 50.04 -12.94
C GLY A 486 -13.22 50.23 -11.48
N PHE A 487 -12.21 49.48 -11.00
CA PHE A 487 -11.70 49.55 -9.63
C PHE A 487 -10.15 49.54 -9.64
N PRO A 488 -9.51 50.71 -9.85
CA PRO A 488 -8.05 50.81 -10.00
C PRO A 488 -7.27 50.24 -8.80
N ASP A 489 -7.80 50.47 -7.59
CA ASP A 489 -7.19 50.04 -6.33
C ASP A 489 -7.39 48.54 -6.02
N LEU A 490 -8.31 47.88 -6.73
CA LEU A 490 -8.57 46.45 -6.59
C LEU A 490 -7.66 45.65 -7.53
N GLU A 491 -6.49 45.27 -7.01
CA GLU A 491 -5.55 44.43 -7.74
C GLU A 491 -5.91 42.95 -7.64
N TRP A 492 -5.53 42.17 -8.66
CA TRP A 492 -5.63 40.72 -8.65
C TRP A 492 -4.37 40.09 -9.24
N ARG A 493 -4.08 38.86 -8.82
CA ARG A 493 -3.01 38.02 -9.36
C ARG A 493 -3.47 36.58 -9.53
N GLU A 494 -2.93 35.89 -10.51
CA GLU A 494 -3.14 34.45 -10.66
C GLU A 494 -2.36 33.71 -9.56
N GLY A 495 -3.08 32.98 -8.71
CA GLY A 495 -2.52 32.36 -7.51
C GLY A 495 -3.06 30.96 -7.27
N CYS A 496 -2.83 30.47 -6.06
CA CYS A 496 -3.28 29.16 -5.61
C CYS A 496 -3.68 29.25 -4.14
N ALA A 497 -4.91 28.89 -3.82
CA ALA A 497 -5.28 28.66 -2.44
C ALA A 497 -4.71 27.31 -2.01
N VAL A 498 -3.98 27.30 -0.90
CA VAL A 498 -3.41 26.08 -0.33
C VAL A 498 -4.05 25.76 1.00
N ARG A 499 -4.34 24.47 1.23
CA ARG A 499 -4.93 23.99 2.48
C ARG A 499 -4.25 22.72 2.96
N PHE A 500 -3.93 22.70 4.25
CA PHE A 500 -3.35 21.55 4.91
C PHE A 500 -4.46 20.61 5.39
N GLU A 501 -4.48 19.37 4.92
CA GLU A 501 -5.50 18.36 5.26
C GLU A 501 -4.87 17.02 5.67
N TRP A 502 -5.64 16.24 6.43
CA TRP A 502 -5.30 14.87 6.79
C TRP A 502 -6.17 13.88 6.01
N ALA A 503 -5.54 12.94 5.31
CA ALA A 503 -6.23 11.87 4.59
C ALA A 503 -5.32 10.63 4.43
N ALA A 504 -5.91 9.43 4.50
CA ALA A 504 -5.21 8.16 4.34
C ALA A 504 -3.95 8.04 5.22
N ASP A 505 -4.05 8.46 6.48
CA ASP A 505 -2.97 8.52 7.47
C ASP A 505 -1.72 9.30 7.04
N ALA A 506 -1.92 10.36 6.25
CA ALA A 506 -0.87 11.28 5.84
C ALA A 506 -1.38 12.73 5.77
N LEU A 507 -0.43 13.66 5.79
CA LEU A 507 -0.69 15.07 5.53
C LEU A 507 -0.60 15.37 4.04
N TRP A 508 -1.53 16.22 3.59
CA TRP A 508 -1.68 16.64 2.22
C TRP A 508 -1.81 18.15 2.13
N LEU A 509 -1.19 18.74 1.11
CA LEU A 509 -1.36 20.13 0.73
C LEU A 509 -2.32 20.17 -0.47
N LEU A 510 -3.57 20.52 -0.24
CA LEU A 510 -4.55 20.76 -1.29
C LEU A 510 -4.25 22.07 -2.00
N LEU A 511 -4.41 22.05 -3.32
CA LEU A 511 -4.14 23.14 -4.24
C LEU A 511 -5.42 23.52 -4.97
N GLU A 512 -5.79 24.79 -4.90
CA GLU A 512 -6.95 25.33 -5.61
C GLU A 512 -6.52 26.57 -6.42
N PRO A 513 -6.11 26.37 -7.68
CA PRO A 513 -5.69 27.45 -8.58
C PRO A 513 -6.81 28.48 -8.76
N SER A 514 -6.59 29.69 -8.28
CA SER A 514 -7.62 30.74 -8.23
C SER A 514 -7.00 32.14 -8.29
N PRO A 515 -7.72 33.14 -8.83
CA PRO A 515 -7.29 34.53 -8.74
C PRO A 515 -7.34 35.00 -7.28
N VAL A 516 -6.25 35.60 -6.84
CA VAL A 516 -6.10 36.22 -5.51
C VAL A 516 -6.25 37.72 -5.67
N PHE A 517 -7.12 38.33 -4.86
CA PHE A 517 -7.42 39.76 -4.90
C PHE A 517 -6.79 40.48 -3.71
N LEU A 518 -6.19 41.64 -3.97
CA LEU A 518 -5.56 42.52 -2.99
C LEU A 518 -6.46 43.75 -2.77
N ASN A 519 -6.35 44.41 -1.62
CA ASN A 519 -7.10 45.64 -1.30
C ASN A 519 -8.64 45.50 -1.40
N ILE A 520 -9.19 44.35 -0.98
CA ILE A 520 -10.64 44.16 -0.96
C ILE A 520 -11.26 45.05 0.14
N THR A 521 -12.26 45.84 -0.25
CA THR A 521 -13.12 46.65 0.62
C THR A 521 -14.57 46.14 0.56
N LEU A 522 -15.44 46.65 1.44
CA LEU A 522 -16.87 46.33 1.37
C LEU A 522 -17.51 46.74 0.04
N GLU A 523 -17.04 47.85 -0.55
CA GLU A 523 -17.56 48.43 -1.78
C GLU A 523 -17.15 47.66 -3.04
N ASN A 524 -15.91 47.15 -3.08
CA ASN A 524 -15.37 46.47 -4.27
C ASN A 524 -15.50 44.93 -4.22
N LYS A 525 -15.94 44.36 -3.09
CA LYS A 525 -16.06 42.91 -2.88
C LYS A 525 -16.92 42.21 -3.92
N ALA A 526 -18.03 42.83 -4.32
CA ALA A 526 -18.92 42.28 -5.34
C ALA A 526 -18.23 42.21 -6.72
N ALA A 527 -17.46 43.25 -7.06
CA ALA A 527 -16.69 43.31 -8.30
C ALA A 527 -15.57 42.24 -8.33
N ALA A 528 -14.86 42.05 -7.21
CA ALA A 528 -13.85 41.00 -7.07
C ALA A 528 -14.46 39.60 -7.30
N ALA A 529 -15.59 39.32 -6.65
CA ALA A 529 -16.29 38.04 -6.80
C ALA A 529 -16.77 37.81 -8.25
N ASP A 530 -17.33 38.83 -8.90
CA ASP A 530 -17.79 38.72 -10.28
C ASP A 530 -16.65 38.51 -11.27
N PHE A 531 -15.56 39.30 -11.13
CA PHE A 531 -14.35 39.16 -11.94
C PHE A 531 -13.72 37.77 -11.77
N GLY A 532 -13.62 37.30 -10.52
CA GLY A 532 -13.12 35.96 -10.20
C GLY A 532 -13.93 34.88 -10.90
N ARG A 533 -15.26 34.92 -10.78
CA ARG A 533 -16.17 33.96 -11.45
C ARG A 533 -15.98 33.95 -12.97
N ARG A 534 -15.94 35.11 -13.62
CA ARG A 534 -15.74 35.20 -15.08
C ARG A 534 -14.39 34.57 -15.50
N ARG A 535 -13.35 34.74 -14.68
CA ARG A 535 -12.01 34.21 -14.96
C ARG A 535 -11.90 32.70 -14.75
N THR A 536 -12.68 32.14 -13.82
CA THR A 536 -12.69 30.70 -13.53
C THR A 536 -13.76 29.94 -14.32
N PHE A 537 -14.75 30.62 -14.89
CA PHE A 537 -15.90 30.01 -15.58
C PHE A 537 -15.52 28.98 -16.65
N ASN A 538 -14.48 29.28 -17.45
CA ASN A 538 -14.02 28.39 -18.52
C ASN A 538 -12.87 27.45 -18.09
N ARG A 539 -12.60 27.28 -16.78
CA ARG A 539 -11.61 26.32 -16.28
C ARG A 539 -12.21 24.91 -16.18
N TYR A 540 -12.59 24.37 -17.34
CA TYR A 540 -13.02 22.98 -17.47
C TYR A 540 -11.86 22.01 -17.23
N ASN A 541 -12.15 20.71 -17.15
CA ASN A 541 -11.23 19.66 -16.70
C ASN A 541 -9.79 19.77 -17.28
N GLN A 542 -9.63 19.92 -18.59
CA GLN A 542 -8.30 20.01 -19.23
C GLN A 542 -7.49 21.22 -18.72
N LYS A 543 -8.14 22.38 -18.62
CA LYS A 543 -7.49 23.63 -18.19
C LYS A 543 -7.19 23.59 -16.70
N LEU A 544 -8.12 23.08 -15.90
CA LEU A 544 -7.92 22.92 -14.46
C LEU A 544 -6.81 21.90 -14.15
N ASP A 545 -6.76 20.80 -14.88
CA ASP A 545 -5.68 19.79 -14.76
C ASP A 545 -4.30 20.40 -15.07
N ALA A 546 -4.20 21.19 -16.13
CA ALA A 546 -2.96 21.90 -16.47
C ALA A 546 -2.55 22.92 -15.39
N LEU A 547 -3.52 23.64 -14.81
CA LEU A 547 -3.27 24.58 -13.70
C LEU A 547 -2.82 23.85 -12.42
N ILE A 548 -3.44 22.72 -12.08
CA ILE A 548 -3.02 21.88 -10.97
C ILE A 548 -1.60 21.35 -11.24
N GLY A 549 -1.31 20.90 -12.45
CA GLY A 549 0.03 20.48 -12.86
C GLY A 549 1.08 21.57 -12.64
N PHE A 550 0.82 22.77 -13.15
CA PHE A 550 1.72 23.92 -12.95
C PHE A 550 1.97 24.19 -11.46
N TRP A 551 0.91 24.34 -10.66
CA TRP A 551 1.07 24.68 -9.23
C TRP A 551 1.70 23.55 -8.43
N SER A 552 1.43 22.30 -8.79
CA SER A 552 2.10 21.14 -8.21
C SER A 552 3.61 21.19 -8.45
N ASP A 553 4.03 21.41 -9.71
CA ASP A 553 5.44 21.50 -10.09
C ASP A 553 6.12 22.74 -9.48
N TYR A 554 5.41 23.87 -9.42
CA TYR A 554 5.92 25.11 -8.85
C TYR A 554 6.16 25.00 -7.33
N ILE A 555 5.27 24.31 -6.61
CA ILE A 555 5.41 24.06 -5.17
C ILE A 555 6.50 23.00 -4.92
N PHE A 556 6.49 21.92 -5.70
CA PHE A 556 7.50 20.85 -5.62
C PHE A 556 8.92 21.38 -5.88
N GLY A 557 9.09 22.24 -6.90
CA GLY A 557 10.38 22.78 -7.31
C GLY A 557 11.34 21.67 -7.74
N ASP A 558 12.45 21.55 -7.03
CA ASP A 558 13.50 20.54 -7.15
C ASP A 558 13.31 19.32 -6.23
N GLY A 559 12.29 19.33 -5.36
CA GLY A 559 12.06 18.29 -4.36
C GLY A 559 12.93 18.42 -3.10
N GLU A 560 13.70 19.50 -2.98
CA GLU A 560 14.50 19.81 -1.80
C GLU A 560 13.63 20.17 -0.59
N GLU A 561 14.23 20.12 0.60
CA GLU A 561 13.57 20.61 1.81
C GLU A 561 13.46 22.14 1.78
N ILE A 562 12.26 22.63 2.05
CA ILE A 562 12.02 24.06 2.25
C ILE A 562 11.86 24.36 3.74
N TYR A 563 12.37 25.51 4.16
CA TYR A 563 12.44 25.91 5.56
C TYR A 563 11.59 27.16 5.79
N ALA A 564 10.84 27.18 6.90
CA ALA A 564 9.94 28.28 7.21
C ALA A 564 10.69 29.58 7.57
N LEU A 565 11.80 29.46 8.29
CA LEU A 565 12.51 30.62 8.85
C LEU A 565 13.97 30.73 8.35
N GLY A 566 14.61 29.62 7.98
CA GLY A 566 16.03 29.54 7.70
C GLY A 566 16.88 29.67 8.98
N ALA A 567 16.38 29.18 10.10
CA ALA A 567 17.04 29.30 11.40
C ALA A 567 18.29 28.43 11.47
N THR A 568 19.44 29.03 11.79
CA THR A 568 20.73 28.32 11.92
C THR A 568 21.00 27.85 13.35
N THR A 569 20.34 28.45 14.34
CA THR A 569 20.54 28.16 15.77
C THR A 569 19.19 28.04 16.49
N GLY A 570 18.60 26.85 16.51
CA GLY A 570 17.28 26.62 17.12
C GLY A 570 16.54 25.48 16.44
N VAL A 571 15.21 25.57 16.36
CA VAL A 571 14.37 24.57 15.68
C VAL A 571 13.56 25.25 14.59
N ASP A 572 13.82 24.88 13.34
CA ASP A 572 13.04 25.33 12.18
C ASP A 572 11.97 24.29 11.79
N ALA A 573 10.95 24.74 11.07
CA ALA A 573 10.00 23.87 10.41
C ALA A 573 10.46 23.62 8.97
N SER A 574 10.88 22.40 8.68
CA SER A 574 11.20 21.94 7.33
C SER A 574 10.12 21.06 6.73
N PHE A 575 9.89 21.20 5.43
CA PHE A 575 8.90 20.44 4.68
C PHE A 575 9.49 19.90 3.38
N ARG A 576 9.07 18.69 3.01
CA ARG A 576 9.27 18.13 1.67
C ARG A 576 7.93 17.68 1.10
N PHE A 577 7.73 17.91 -0.20
CA PHE A 577 6.51 17.49 -0.90
C PHE A 577 6.79 16.37 -1.88
N GLY A 578 5.79 15.52 -2.12
CA GLY A 578 5.81 14.58 -3.23
C GLY A 578 5.59 15.31 -4.55
N GLN A 579 6.16 14.79 -5.63
CA GLN A 579 6.02 15.36 -6.97
C GLN A 579 4.63 15.09 -7.58
N ARG A 580 4.04 13.92 -7.29
CA ARG A 580 2.84 13.45 -7.96
C ARG A 580 1.60 13.66 -7.11
N ASN A 581 0.55 14.14 -7.77
CA ASN A 581 -0.80 14.12 -7.23
C ASN A 581 -1.37 12.68 -7.27
N ALA A 582 -2.33 12.40 -6.41
CA ALA A 582 -3.04 11.13 -6.40
C ALA A 582 -4.12 11.07 -7.49
N TYR A 583 -4.49 9.86 -7.90
CA TYR A 583 -5.55 9.59 -8.88
C TYR A 583 -6.54 8.59 -8.29
N SER A 584 -7.82 8.74 -8.62
CA SER A 584 -8.90 7.84 -8.22
C SER A 584 -9.68 7.38 -9.45
N ARG A 585 -10.14 6.14 -9.44
CA ARG A 585 -11.02 5.57 -10.47
C ARG A 585 -12.15 4.83 -9.81
N ARG A 586 -13.26 4.66 -10.53
CA ARG A 586 -14.30 3.72 -10.11
C ARG A 586 -13.70 2.31 -10.15
N ALA A 587 -13.86 1.54 -9.08
CA ALA A 587 -13.60 0.11 -9.15
C ALA A 587 -14.52 -0.45 -10.24
N ALA A 588 -13.96 -1.17 -11.22
CA ALA A 588 -14.77 -1.86 -12.21
C ALA A 588 -15.76 -2.77 -11.45
N ALA A 589 -17.04 -2.63 -11.77
CA ALA A 589 -18.12 -3.40 -11.15
C ALA A 589 -18.21 -4.79 -11.77
#